data_AF-A0A1C4C3H1-F1
#
_entry.id   AF-A0A1C4C3H1-F1
#
_cell.length_a   1.000
_cell.length_b   1.000
_cell.length_c   1.000
_cell.angle_alpha   90.00
_cell.angle_beta   90.00
_cell.angle_gamma   90.00
#
_symmetry.space_group_name_H-M   'P 1'
#
loop_
_entity.id
_entity.type
_entity.pdbx_description
1 polymer ?
#
loop_
_entity_poly.entity_id
_entity_poly.type
_entity_poly.pdbx_seq_one_letter_code
_entity_poly.pdbx_strand_id
1 'polypeptide(L)'
;MAILSNIGAALFFIAFILLILCIISFFKKNGKAKQYGRPTVILFMISILLTGMGTTKSEHPVIDFFATLSLILFIFFLVLAILSVIKKTGVAKKQFIITAILFVIFVALSSISNPTSEKTTAASKKVSSNNAEQKKNEQKKELEKKEADEKTQKQEDEKRQAEEQARKQEDEKRQAEEQARKQQEEQKRLADEQARKQQEEQKRLADEQARKQQEEQKRLADEQARKQQEEQKRQADEQARKQQEEQKKAQQTQTQPAAGNTSNAYYKNCDAVRAAGKAPLYRDQPGYSSKLDRDGDGVACEK
;
A
#
# COMPACT_ATOMS: atom_id res chain seq x y z
N MET A 1 -46.66 20.41 18.95
CA MET A 1 -45.81 19.22 18.63
C MET A 1 -44.44 19.55 18.03
N ALA A 2 -44.07 20.80 17.75
CA ALA A 2 -42.72 21.14 17.26
C ALA A 2 -41.65 21.22 18.37
N ILE A 3 -42.03 21.61 19.59
CA ILE A 3 -41.08 21.85 20.70
C ILE A 3 -40.49 20.53 21.25
N LEU A 4 -41.28 19.45 21.32
CA LEU A 4 -40.79 18.12 21.72
C LEU A 4 -39.79 17.54 20.71
N SER A 5 -39.98 17.81 19.42
CA SER A 5 -39.07 17.33 18.36
C SER A 5 -37.69 18.00 18.46
N ASN A 6 -37.66 19.29 18.85
CA ASN A 6 -36.43 20.04 19.00
C ASN A 6 -35.66 19.64 20.28
N ILE A 7 -36.38 19.28 21.35
CA ILE A 7 -35.77 18.72 22.57
C ILE A 7 -35.18 17.34 22.29
N GLY A 8 -35.87 16.49 21.52
CA GLY A 8 -35.35 15.19 21.09
C GLY A 8 -34.08 15.32 20.27
N ALA A 9 -34.05 16.27 19.31
CA ALA A 9 -32.86 16.58 18.54
C ALA A 9 -31.72 17.09 19.42
N ALA A 10 -31.99 18.03 20.34
CA ALA A 10 -30.99 18.56 21.26
C ALA A 10 -30.39 17.48 22.17
N LEU A 11 -31.23 16.60 22.74
CA LEU A 11 -30.78 15.48 23.57
C LEU A 11 -29.97 14.46 22.75
N PHE A 12 -30.34 14.23 21.49
CA PHE A 12 -29.56 13.40 20.57
C PHE A 12 -28.18 13.99 20.29
N PHE A 13 -28.08 15.29 20.00
CA PHE A 13 -26.80 15.97 19.82
C PHE A 13 -25.95 15.95 21.09
N ILE A 14 -26.56 16.15 22.27
CA ILE A 14 -25.85 16.09 23.55
C ILE A 14 -25.30 14.67 23.80
N ALA A 15 -26.12 13.63 23.62
CA ALA A 15 -25.69 12.24 23.76
C ALA A 15 -24.57 11.88 22.77
N PHE A 16 -24.65 12.41 21.55
CA PHE A 16 -23.65 12.21 20.50
C PHE A 16 -22.33 12.91 20.80
N ILE A 17 -22.36 14.16 21.28
CA ILE A 17 -21.18 14.90 21.74
C ILE A 17 -20.50 14.14 22.89
N LEU A 18 -21.27 13.62 23.85
CA LEU A 18 -20.73 12.82 24.95
C LEU A 18 -20.07 11.52 24.45
N LEU A 19 -20.65 10.85 23.46
CA LEU A 19 -20.08 9.67 22.82
C LEU A 19 -18.75 9.99 22.12
N ILE A 20 -18.68 11.11 21.39
CA ILE A 20 -17.44 11.58 20.75
C ILE A 20 -16.36 11.88 21.78
N LEU A 21 -16.69 12.58 22.87
CA LEU A 21 -15.75 12.86 23.97
C LEU A 21 -15.25 11.57 24.62
N CYS A 22 -16.10 10.54 24.70
CA CYS A 22 -15.76 9.21 25.18
C CYS A 22 -14.73 8.52 24.26
N ILE A 23 -14.95 8.59 22.94
CA ILE A 23 -14.04 8.07 21.92
C ILE A 23 -12.69 8.80 21.96
N ILE A 24 -12.69 10.14 22.01
CA ILE A 24 -11.47 10.95 22.12
C ILE A 24 -10.70 10.59 23.40
N SER A 25 -11.39 10.44 24.53
CA SER A 25 -10.79 10.04 25.81
C SER A 25 -10.18 8.64 25.75
N PHE A 26 -10.82 7.72 25.04
CA PHE A 26 -10.30 6.37 24.80
C PHE A 26 -9.04 6.38 23.92
N PHE A 27 -9.00 7.17 22.86
CA PHE A 27 -7.81 7.32 22.02
C PHE A 27 -6.67 8.05 22.76
N LYS A 28 -7.00 9.04 23.60
CA LYS A 28 -6.03 9.74 24.46
C LYS A 28 -5.42 8.79 25.51
N LYS A 29 -6.21 7.86 26.06
CA LYS A 29 -5.75 6.86 27.05
C LYS A 29 -4.87 5.75 26.45
N ASN A 30 -5.03 5.44 25.17
CA ASN A 30 -4.32 4.34 24.49
C ASN A 30 -3.00 4.75 23.79
N GLY A 31 -2.53 5.99 23.93
CA GLY A 31 -1.18 6.43 23.54
C GLY A 31 -0.79 6.38 22.05
N LYS A 32 -1.59 5.74 21.18
CA LYS A 32 -1.31 5.57 19.74
C LYS A 32 -2.05 6.59 18.85
N ALA A 33 -2.36 7.76 19.38
CA ALA A 33 -3.23 8.75 18.72
C ALA A 33 -2.52 9.72 17.74
N LYS A 34 -1.23 9.55 17.45
CA LYS A 34 -0.45 10.63 16.82
C LYS A 34 -0.34 10.61 15.29
N GLN A 35 -0.90 9.61 14.58
CA GLN A 35 -0.73 9.58 13.11
C GLN A 35 -2.00 9.33 12.28
N TYR A 36 -2.99 8.58 12.77
CA TYR A 36 -4.17 8.24 11.95
C TYR A 36 -5.54 8.57 12.56
N GLY A 37 -5.65 8.81 13.87
CA GLY A 37 -6.95 9.05 14.51
C GLY A 37 -7.55 10.44 14.22
N ARG A 38 -6.71 11.47 14.12
CA ARG A 38 -7.16 12.86 13.89
C ARG A 38 -7.79 13.08 12.51
N PRO A 39 -7.15 12.70 11.38
CA PRO A 39 -7.74 12.96 10.07
C PRO A 39 -9.02 12.16 9.83
N THR A 40 -9.12 10.91 10.31
CA THR A 40 -10.35 10.11 10.15
C THR A 40 -11.53 10.68 10.94
N VAL A 41 -11.28 11.18 12.16
CA VAL A 41 -12.34 11.84 12.95
C VAL A 41 -12.76 13.17 12.33
N ILE A 42 -11.82 13.93 11.75
CA ILE A 42 -12.12 15.19 11.06
C ILE A 42 -12.92 14.94 9.77
N LEU A 43 -12.54 13.92 8.97
CA LEU A 43 -13.30 13.54 7.78
C LEU A 43 -14.71 13.07 8.13
N PHE A 44 -14.85 12.33 9.23
CA PHE A 44 -16.15 11.92 9.76
C PHE A 44 -17.00 13.12 10.22
N MET A 45 -16.38 14.12 10.86
CA MET A 45 -17.06 15.39 11.22
C MET A 45 -17.59 16.11 9.97
N ILE A 46 -16.79 16.17 8.89
CA ILE A 46 -17.18 16.84 7.64
C ILE A 46 -18.35 16.10 6.97
N SER A 47 -18.28 14.77 6.82
CA SER A 47 -19.39 13.99 6.23
C SER A 47 -20.72 14.17 6.99
N ILE A 48 -20.66 14.28 8.32
CA ILE A 48 -21.86 14.48 9.13
C ILE A 48 -22.37 15.91 9.07
N LEU A 49 -21.48 16.92 9.02
CA LEU A 49 -21.90 18.31 8.82
C LEU A 49 -22.65 18.48 7.48
N LEU A 50 -22.17 17.81 6.42
CA LEU A 50 -22.86 17.76 5.13
C LEU A 50 -24.22 17.06 5.23
N THR A 51 -24.36 16.04 6.07
CA THR A 51 -25.65 15.34 6.27
C THR A 51 -26.64 16.19 7.09
N GLY A 52 -26.15 16.93 8.10
CA GLY A 52 -26.96 17.78 8.97
C GLY A 52 -27.46 19.07 8.33
N MET A 53 -26.73 19.61 7.35
CA MET A 53 -27.18 20.78 6.56
C MET A 53 -28.14 20.40 5.41
N GLY A 54 -28.33 19.10 5.14
CA GLY A 54 -29.15 18.58 4.04
C GLY A 54 -30.65 18.45 4.33
N THR A 55 -31.18 18.96 5.45
CA THR A 55 -32.62 18.87 5.76
C THR A 55 -33.44 19.95 5.04
N THR A 56 -33.38 19.97 3.72
CA THR A 56 -34.44 20.58 2.90
C THR A 56 -35.23 19.43 2.32
N LYS A 57 -36.53 19.37 2.61
CA LYS A 57 -37.51 18.37 2.14
C LYS A 57 -37.37 18.09 0.63
N SER A 58 -36.49 17.18 0.25
CA SER A 58 -36.40 16.68 -1.10
C SER A 58 -36.88 15.24 -1.06
N GLU A 59 -37.99 14.98 -1.75
CA GLU A 59 -38.52 13.63 -2.04
C GLU A 59 -37.59 12.89 -3.03
N HIS A 60 -36.29 12.88 -2.73
CA HIS A 60 -35.33 12.10 -3.49
C HIS A 60 -35.11 10.80 -2.75
N PRO A 61 -35.74 9.68 -3.18
CA PRO A 61 -35.59 8.37 -2.53
C PRO A 61 -34.13 7.91 -2.45
N VAL A 62 -33.28 8.50 -3.28
CA VAL A 62 -31.83 8.29 -3.29
C VAL A 62 -31.16 8.82 -2.01
N ILE A 63 -31.57 9.98 -1.50
CA ILE A 63 -30.97 10.57 -0.29
C ILE A 63 -31.36 9.75 0.95
N ASP A 64 -32.62 9.32 1.03
CA ASP A 64 -33.07 8.41 2.09
C ASP A 64 -32.37 7.05 2.02
N PHE A 65 -32.12 6.53 0.82
CA PHE A 65 -31.33 5.30 0.63
C PHE A 65 -29.90 5.47 1.15
N PHE A 66 -29.24 6.59 0.86
CA PHE A 66 -27.90 6.86 1.39
C PHE A 66 -27.89 7.11 2.90
N ALA A 67 -28.92 7.77 3.44
CA ALA A 67 -29.06 7.99 4.88
C ALA A 67 -29.30 6.67 5.63
N THR A 68 -30.16 5.80 5.11
CA THR A 68 -30.43 4.47 5.68
C THR A 68 -29.22 3.54 5.54
N LEU A 69 -28.54 3.53 4.40
CA LEU A 69 -27.30 2.77 4.21
C LEU A 69 -26.19 3.26 5.16
N SER A 70 -26.06 4.59 5.32
CA SER A 70 -25.12 5.20 6.28
C SER A 70 -25.44 4.81 7.72
N LEU A 71 -26.73 4.80 8.09
CA LEU A 71 -27.18 4.35 9.41
C LEU A 71 -26.86 2.87 9.64
N ILE A 72 -27.13 1.99 8.66
CA ILE A 72 -26.83 0.56 8.75
C ILE A 72 -25.33 0.31 8.93
N LEU A 73 -24.50 0.99 8.14
CA LEU A 73 -23.04 0.92 8.26
C LEU A 73 -22.56 1.44 9.62
N PHE A 74 -23.15 2.53 10.12
CA PHE A 74 -22.84 3.05 11.45
C PHE A 74 -23.16 2.04 12.56
N ILE A 75 -24.34 1.41 12.52
CA ILE A 75 -24.71 0.36 13.48
C ILE A 75 -23.74 -0.83 13.39
N PHE A 76 -23.33 -1.23 12.19
CA PHE A 76 -22.34 -2.29 12.00
C PHE A 76 -21.00 -1.96 12.66
N PHE A 77 -20.46 -0.74 12.45
CA PHE A 77 -19.23 -0.31 13.10
C PHE A 77 -19.38 -0.17 14.62
N LEU A 78 -20.54 0.27 15.11
CA LEU A 78 -20.84 0.37 16.55
C LEU A 78 -20.83 -1.03 17.18
N VAL A 79 -21.45 -2.01 16.53
CA VAL A 79 -21.42 -3.42 16.95
C VAL A 79 -19.98 -3.96 16.95
N LEU A 80 -19.19 -3.71 15.90
CA LEU A 80 -17.77 -4.12 15.87
C LEU A 80 -16.92 -3.46 16.97
N ALA A 81 -17.14 -2.18 17.25
CA ALA A 81 -16.48 -1.46 18.33
C ALA A 81 -16.85 -2.04 19.70
N ILE A 82 -18.14 -2.33 19.92
CA ILE A 82 -18.63 -3.01 21.12
C ILE A 82 -18.00 -4.40 21.24
N LEU A 83 -17.98 -5.21 20.18
CA LEU A 83 -17.37 -6.54 20.17
C LEU A 83 -15.86 -6.49 20.45
N SER A 84 -15.16 -5.48 19.92
CA SER A 84 -13.74 -5.25 20.18
C SER A 84 -13.47 -4.87 21.63
N VAL A 85 -14.33 -4.04 22.24
CA VAL A 85 -14.26 -3.69 23.66
C VAL A 85 -14.60 -4.92 24.52
N ILE A 86 -15.62 -5.70 24.19
CA ILE A 86 -16.00 -6.94 24.89
C ILE A 86 -14.87 -7.97 24.85
N LYS A 87 -14.19 -8.15 23.71
CA LYS A 87 -13.02 -9.04 23.61
C LYS A 87 -11.84 -8.57 24.47
N LYS A 88 -11.78 -7.27 24.80
CA LYS A 88 -10.65 -6.67 25.53
C LYS A 88 -10.92 -6.44 27.02
N THR A 89 -12.18 -6.31 27.45
CA THR A 89 -12.51 -5.96 28.84
C THR A 89 -12.93 -7.15 29.71
N GLY A 90 -13.22 -8.33 29.15
CA GLY A 90 -13.43 -9.57 29.93
C GLY A 90 -14.61 -9.57 30.91
N VAL A 91 -15.35 -8.47 31.05
CA VAL A 91 -16.47 -8.31 31.98
C VAL A 91 -17.81 -8.57 31.27
N ALA A 92 -18.46 -9.64 31.74
CA ALA A 92 -19.89 -9.96 31.69
C ALA A 92 -20.61 -9.84 30.32
N LYS A 93 -20.43 -10.88 29.50
CA LYS A 93 -21.15 -11.14 28.24
C LYS A 93 -22.70 -11.09 28.35
N LYS A 94 -23.29 -11.32 29.52
CA LYS A 94 -24.75 -11.46 29.66
C LYS A 94 -25.52 -10.14 29.62
N GLN A 95 -25.00 -9.07 30.23
CA GLN A 95 -25.75 -7.80 30.32
C GLN A 95 -25.79 -7.05 28.99
N PHE A 96 -24.72 -7.11 28.20
CA PHE A 96 -24.64 -6.45 26.89
C PHE A 96 -25.40 -7.19 25.78
N ILE A 97 -25.51 -8.52 25.86
CA ILE A 97 -26.37 -9.30 24.96
C ILE A 97 -27.84 -8.94 25.19
N ILE A 98 -28.26 -8.77 26.44
CA ILE A 98 -29.62 -8.36 26.78
C ILE A 98 -29.92 -6.97 26.20
N THR A 99 -28.99 -6.00 26.29
CA THR A 99 -29.19 -4.67 25.72
C THR A 99 -29.26 -4.69 24.19
N ALA A 100 -28.41 -5.50 23.54
CA ALA A 100 -28.42 -5.65 22.08
C ALA A 100 -29.70 -6.34 21.58
N ILE A 101 -30.17 -7.39 22.28
CA ILE A 101 -31.42 -8.09 21.97
C ILE A 101 -32.62 -7.15 22.20
N LEU A 102 -32.65 -6.40 23.30
CA LEU A 102 -33.72 -5.43 23.57
C LEU A 102 -33.76 -4.31 22.51
N PHE A 103 -32.61 -3.86 22.01
CA PHE A 103 -32.54 -2.85 20.95
C PHE A 103 -33.07 -3.39 19.61
N VAL A 104 -32.72 -4.63 19.25
CA VAL A 104 -33.24 -5.29 18.03
C VAL A 104 -34.75 -5.52 18.14
N ILE A 105 -35.25 -5.94 19.32
CA ILE A 105 -36.68 -6.11 19.59
C ILE A 105 -37.43 -4.77 19.52
N PHE A 106 -36.86 -3.69 20.05
CA PHE A 106 -37.44 -2.34 19.98
C PHE A 106 -37.56 -1.83 18.53
N VAL A 107 -36.54 -2.07 17.70
CA VAL A 107 -36.57 -1.73 16.28
C VAL A 107 -37.60 -2.59 15.52
N ALA A 108 -37.69 -3.89 15.81
CA ALA A 108 -38.67 -4.78 15.19
C ALA A 108 -40.13 -4.48 15.58
N LEU A 109 -40.38 -4.12 16.84
CA LEU A 109 -41.72 -3.74 17.33
C LEU A 109 -42.18 -2.38 16.78
N SER A 110 -41.24 -1.49 16.44
CA SER A 110 -41.55 -0.21 15.81
C SER A 110 -42.04 -0.35 14.36
N SER A 111 -41.90 -1.53 13.74
CA SER A 111 -42.30 -1.80 12.35
C SER A 111 -43.64 -2.53 12.19
N ILE A 112 -44.30 -2.94 13.28
CA ILE A 112 -45.57 -3.67 13.23
C ILE A 112 -46.66 -2.80 13.88
N SER A 113 -47.11 -1.77 13.15
CA SER A 113 -48.35 -1.07 13.46
C SER A 113 -49.31 -1.27 12.29
N ASN A 114 -50.04 -2.39 12.29
CA ASN A 114 -51.39 -2.50 11.73
C ASN A 114 -52.03 -3.86 12.12
N PRO A 115 -53.15 -3.90 12.86
CA PRO A 115 -53.83 -5.14 13.21
C PRO A 115 -54.84 -5.54 12.11
N THR A 116 -54.76 -6.78 11.65
CA THR A 116 -55.85 -7.43 10.89
C THR A 116 -56.66 -8.29 11.87
N SER A 117 -57.99 -8.12 11.87
CA SER A 117 -58.92 -8.87 12.72
C SER A 117 -59.61 -9.94 11.89
N GLU A 118 -59.36 -11.19 12.23
CA GLU A 118 -60.19 -12.35 11.86
C GLU A 118 -61.57 -12.26 12.54
N LYS A 119 -62.61 -12.80 11.90
CA LYS A 119 -63.88 -13.13 12.58
C LYS A 119 -64.49 -14.42 12.04
N THR A 120 -64.64 -15.38 12.95
CA THR A 120 -65.22 -16.72 12.80
C THR A 120 -66.75 -16.72 13.07
N THR A 121 -67.45 -17.47 12.23
CA THR A 121 -68.75 -18.21 12.29
C THR A 121 -69.89 -17.94 13.33
N ALA A 122 -71.10 -17.95 12.74
CA ALA A 122 -72.31 -18.75 13.03
C ALA A 122 -73.20 -18.54 14.29
N ALA A 123 -74.52 -18.52 14.04
CA ALA A 123 -75.55 -18.99 14.96
C ALA A 123 -76.87 -19.32 14.21
N SER A 124 -77.48 -20.49 14.50
CA SER A 124 -78.85 -20.57 15.06
C SER A 124 -79.38 -22.02 15.25
N LYS A 125 -79.98 -22.21 16.44
CA LYS A 125 -80.98 -23.20 16.96
C LYS A 125 -81.94 -23.88 15.96
N LYS A 126 -82.74 -24.92 16.28
CA LYS A 126 -82.87 -25.99 17.31
C LYS A 126 -84.27 -26.65 17.10
N VAL A 127 -84.35 -27.99 17.01
CA VAL A 127 -85.40 -28.95 17.49
C VAL A 127 -86.63 -29.40 16.66
N SER A 128 -86.71 -30.75 16.57
CA SER A 128 -87.82 -31.75 16.54
C SER A 128 -88.92 -31.71 15.45
N SER A 129 -89.50 -32.82 14.95
CA SER A 129 -89.81 -34.14 15.54
C SER A 129 -89.99 -35.24 14.46
N ASN A 130 -89.96 -36.51 14.92
CA ASN A 130 -90.10 -37.83 14.27
C ASN A 130 -91.43 -38.02 13.48
N ASN A 131 -91.72 -39.04 12.65
CA ASN A 131 -91.11 -40.33 12.29
C ASN A 131 -91.72 -40.82 10.95
N ALA A 132 -90.94 -41.41 10.04
CA ALA A 132 -91.43 -42.13 8.84
C ALA A 132 -90.33 -43.05 8.28
N GLU A 133 -89.91 -44.03 9.07
CA GLU A 133 -89.14 -45.21 8.62
C GLU A 133 -90.11 -46.14 7.87
N GLN A 134 -89.91 -46.54 6.62
CA GLN A 134 -88.98 -47.62 6.28
C GLN A 134 -88.65 -47.74 4.77
N LYS A 135 -89.08 -46.82 3.89
CA LYS A 135 -88.61 -46.75 2.48
C LYS A 135 -87.50 -45.71 2.23
N LYS A 136 -87.15 -44.94 3.26
CA LYS A 136 -86.16 -43.85 3.23
C LYS A 136 -84.72 -44.31 3.57
N ASN A 137 -84.57 -45.52 4.13
CA ASN A 137 -83.31 -46.00 4.71
C ASN A 137 -82.33 -46.58 3.66
N GLU A 138 -82.85 -47.16 2.57
CA GLU A 138 -82.02 -47.62 1.44
C GLU A 138 -81.54 -46.45 0.58
N GLN A 139 -82.42 -45.50 0.26
CA GLN A 139 -82.04 -44.27 -0.45
C GLN A 139 -81.09 -43.38 0.39
N LYS A 140 -81.26 -43.31 1.71
CA LYS A 140 -80.34 -42.60 2.61
C LYS A 140 -78.97 -43.27 2.70
N LYS A 141 -78.90 -44.60 2.75
CA LYS A 141 -77.63 -45.34 2.68
C LYS A 141 -76.93 -45.19 1.34
N GLU A 142 -77.67 -45.15 0.23
CA GLU A 142 -77.10 -44.95 -1.11
C GLU A 142 -76.61 -43.50 -1.31
N LEU A 143 -77.33 -42.50 -0.75
CA LEU A 143 -76.89 -41.10 -0.74
C LEU A 143 -75.66 -40.89 0.14
N GLU A 144 -75.64 -41.45 1.35
CA GLU A 144 -74.49 -41.38 2.27
C GLU A 144 -73.25 -42.08 1.69
N LYS A 145 -73.44 -43.20 0.96
CA LYS A 145 -72.35 -43.87 0.25
C LYS A 145 -71.84 -43.02 -0.92
N LYS A 146 -72.71 -42.37 -1.69
CA LYS A 146 -72.30 -41.44 -2.77
C LYS A 146 -71.59 -40.20 -2.23
N GLU A 147 -72.06 -39.60 -1.13
CA GLU A 147 -71.37 -38.50 -0.46
C GLU A 147 -70.01 -38.93 0.12
N ALA A 148 -69.90 -40.14 0.67
CA ALA A 148 -68.64 -40.68 1.17
C ALA A 148 -67.64 -40.97 0.04
N ASP A 149 -68.10 -41.55 -1.07
CA ASP A 149 -67.30 -41.81 -2.27
C ASP A 149 -66.85 -40.49 -2.92
N GLU A 150 -67.74 -39.49 -3.05
CA GLU A 150 -67.43 -38.15 -3.57
C GLU A 150 -66.43 -37.39 -2.66
N LYS A 151 -66.59 -37.48 -1.34
CA LYS A 151 -65.67 -36.88 -0.37
C LYS A 151 -64.28 -37.51 -0.43
N THR A 152 -64.22 -38.84 -0.63
CA THR A 152 -62.96 -39.57 -0.80
C THR A 152 -62.27 -39.16 -2.11
N GLN A 153 -63.03 -39.06 -3.19
CA GLN A 153 -62.54 -38.63 -4.50
C GLN A 153 -61.99 -37.19 -4.46
N LYS A 154 -62.70 -36.29 -3.77
CA LYS A 154 -62.27 -34.89 -3.57
C LYS A 154 -61.00 -34.78 -2.73
N GLN A 155 -60.85 -35.60 -1.69
CA GLN A 155 -59.61 -35.69 -0.91
C GLN A 155 -58.43 -36.25 -1.71
N GLU A 156 -58.67 -37.22 -2.60
CA GLU A 156 -57.63 -37.80 -3.46
C GLU A 156 -57.16 -36.78 -4.52
N ASP A 157 -58.09 -36.01 -5.11
CA ASP A 157 -57.78 -34.94 -6.04
C ASP A 157 -57.02 -33.78 -5.37
N GLU A 158 -57.41 -33.38 -4.15
CA GLU A 158 -56.65 -32.40 -3.36
C GLU A 158 -55.23 -32.89 -3.03
N LYS A 159 -55.09 -34.18 -2.69
CA LYS A 159 -53.78 -34.80 -2.43
C LYS A 159 -52.90 -34.82 -3.69
N ARG A 160 -53.48 -35.14 -4.85
CA ARG A 160 -52.79 -35.11 -6.15
C ARG A 160 -52.34 -33.70 -6.53
N GLN A 161 -53.20 -32.69 -6.31
CA GLN A 161 -52.84 -31.29 -6.55
C GLN A 161 -51.72 -30.82 -5.61
N ALA A 162 -51.77 -31.20 -4.34
CA ALA A 162 -50.72 -30.90 -3.37
C ALA A 162 -49.37 -31.56 -3.75
N GLU A 163 -49.39 -32.82 -4.22
CA GLU A 163 -48.18 -33.52 -4.68
C GLU A 163 -47.61 -32.90 -5.97
N GLU A 164 -48.46 -32.48 -6.91
CA GLU A 164 -48.03 -31.79 -8.13
C GLU A 164 -47.42 -30.41 -7.82
N GLN A 165 -48.02 -29.66 -6.89
CA GLN A 165 -47.46 -28.38 -6.42
C GLN A 165 -46.11 -28.57 -5.71
N ALA A 166 -45.97 -29.61 -4.89
CA ALA A 166 -44.70 -29.94 -4.23
C ALA A 166 -43.61 -30.29 -5.26
N ARG A 167 -43.93 -31.07 -6.30
CA ARG A 167 -43.00 -31.37 -7.40
C ARG A 167 -42.58 -30.11 -8.17
N LYS A 168 -43.53 -29.22 -8.49
CA LYS A 168 -43.22 -27.94 -9.17
C LYS A 168 -42.29 -27.06 -8.32
N GLN A 169 -42.55 -26.95 -7.02
CA GLN A 169 -41.69 -26.21 -6.10
C GLN A 169 -40.29 -26.83 -5.99
N GLU A 170 -40.18 -28.16 -5.98
CA GLU A 170 -38.89 -28.85 -5.97
C GLU A 170 -38.10 -28.60 -7.25
N ASP A 171 -38.75 -28.69 -8.41
CA ASP A 171 -38.11 -28.42 -9.71
C ASP A 171 -37.67 -26.95 -9.83
N GLU A 172 -38.48 -25.98 -9.39
CA GLU A 172 -38.10 -24.56 -9.33
C GLU A 172 -36.90 -24.35 -8.40
N LYS A 173 -36.89 -25.00 -7.23
CA LYS A 173 -35.75 -24.93 -6.29
C LYS A 173 -34.48 -25.50 -6.93
N ARG A 174 -34.57 -26.63 -7.64
CA ARG A 174 -33.43 -27.25 -8.34
C ARG A 174 -32.90 -26.33 -9.44
N GLN A 175 -33.78 -25.68 -10.21
CA GLN A 175 -33.39 -24.71 -11.22
C GLN A 175 -32.71 -23.47 -10.61
N ALA A 176 -33.25 -22.96 -9.50
CA ALA A 176 -32.66 -21.83 -8.78
C ALA A 176 -31.27 -22.18 -8.22
N GLU A 177 -31.10 -23.38 -7.64
CA GLU A 177 -29.80 -23.85 -7.14
C GLU A 177 -28.79 -24.05 -8.27
N GLU A 178 -29.22 -24.60 -9.42
CA GLU A 178 -28.34 -24.75 -10.58
C GLU A 178 -27.91 -23.39 -11.16
N GLN A 179 -28.83 -22.42 -11.24
CA GLN A 179 -28.51 -21.05 -11.66
C GLN A 179 -27.55 -20.37 -10.68
N ALA A 180 -27.78 -20.50 -9.37
CA ALA A 180 -26.89 -19.96 -8.35
C ALA A 180 -25.49 -20.58 -8.45
N ARG A 181 -25.39 -21.90 -8.68
CA ARG A 181 -24.12 -22.59 -8.87
C ARG A 181 -23.38 -22.11 -10.13
N LYS A 182 -24.10 -21.93 -11.25
CA LYS A 182 -23.51 -21.40 -12.51
C LYS A 182 -22.98 -19.97 -12.32
N GLN A 183 -23.76 -19.11 -11.66
CA GLN A 183 -23.34 -17.74 -11.35
C GLN A 183 -22.11 -17.72 -10.42
N GLN A 184 -22.09 -18.59 -9.42
CA GLN A 184 -20.94 -18.71 -8.50
C GLN A 184 -19.68 -19.20 -9.22
N GLU A 185 -19.82 -20.18 -10.13
CA GLU A 185 -18.72 -20.69 -10.94
C GLU A 185 -18.18 -19.62 -11.91
N GLU A 186 -19.05 -18.85 -12.55
CA GLU A 186 -18.67 -17.73 -13.41
C GLU A 186 -17.95 -16.63 -12.63
N GLN A 187 -18.47 -16.23 -11.46
CA GLN A 187 -17.80 -15.28 -10.58
C GLN A 187 -16.42 -15.77 -10.14
N LYS A 188 -16.31 -17.07 -9.80
CA LYS A 188 -15.01 -17.66 -9.45
C LYS A 188 -14.04 -17.64 -10.63
N ARG A 189 -14.49 -17.98 -11.84
CA ARG A 189 -13.68 -17.90 -13.06
C ARG A 189 -13.19 -16.48 -13.33
N LEU A 190 -14.06 -15.48 -13.17
CA LEU A 190 -13.69 -14.06 -13.33
C LEU A 190 -12.70 -13.61 -12.26
N ALA A 191 -12.89 -14.03 -11.01
CA ALA A 191 -11.96 -13.73 -9.93
C ALA A 191 -10.58 -14.39 -10.16
N ASP A 192 -10.55 -15.65 -10.57
CA ASP A 192 -9.32 -16.38 -10.90
C ASP A 192 -8.59 -15.75 -12.11
N GLU A 193 -9.34 -15.31 -13.14
CA GLU A 193 -8.78 -14.62 -14.30
C GLU A 193 -8.20 -13.24 -13.91
N GLN A 194 -8.91 -12.46 -13.09
CA GLN A 194 -8.42 -11.18 -12.58
C GLN A 194 -7.17 -11.36 -11.71
N ALA A 195 -7.17 -12.35 -10.82
CA ALA A 195 -6.01 -12.66 -9.98
C ALA A 195 -4.79 -13.05 -10.84
N ARG A 196 -4.99 -13.88 -11.87
CA ARG A 196 -3.93 -14.27 -12.80
C ARG A 196 -3.40 -13.07 -13.59
N LYS A 197 -4.28 -12.20 -14.10
CA LYS A 197 -3.88 -10.96 -14.81
C LYS A 197 -3.07 -10.03 -13.90
N GLN A 198 -3.52 -9.81 -12.67
CA GLN A 198 -2.79 -9.00 -11.69
C GLN A 198 -1.43 -9.60 -11.34
N GLN A 199 -1.36 -10.93 -11.17
CA GLN A 199 -0.10 -11.63 -10.90
C GLN A 199 0.87 -11.53 -12.08
N GLU A 200 0.38 -11.65 -13.31
CA GLU A 200 1.20 -11.50 -14.52
C GLU A 200 1.70 -10.07 -14.68
N GLU A 201 0.87 -9.07 -14.43
CA GLU A 201 1.26 -7.65 -14.47
C GLU A 201 2.30 -7.33 -13.38
N GLN A 202 2.10 -7.80 -12.15
CA GLN A 202 3.09 -7.66 -11.08
C GLN A 202 4.42 -8.31 -11.42
N LYS A 203 4.38 -9.51 -12.02
CA LYS A 203 5.61 -10.20 -12.47
C LYS A 203 6.31 -9.41 -13.58
N ARG A 204 5.56 -8.88 -14.56
CA ARG A 204 6.13 -8.04 -15.62
C ARG A 204 6.79 -6.78 -15.06
N LEU A 205 6.16 -6.12 -14.09
CA LEU A 205 6.71 -4.94 -13.42
C LEU A 205 7.97 -5.29 -12.61
N ALA A 206 7.97 -6.43 -11.91
CA ALA A 206 9.13 -6.91 -11.17
C ALA A 206 10.30 -7.26 -12.10
N ASP A 207 10.04 -7.95 -13.20
CA ASP A 207 11.03 -8.31 -14.22
C ASP A 207 11.60 -7.05 -14.90
N GLU A 208 10.76 -6.05 -15.20
CA GLU A 208 11.20 -4.76 -15.76
C GLU A 208 12.07 -3.97 -14.77
N GLN A 209 11.68 -3.92 -13.49
CA GLN A 209 12.47 -3.29 -12.44
C GLN A 209 13.82 -4.00 -12.25
N ALA A 210 13.83 -5.32 -12.22
CA ALA A 210 15.07 -6.11 -12.10
C ALA A 210 16.00 -5.85 -13.29
N ARG A 211 15.46 -5.79 -14.52
CA ARG A 211 16.25 -5.47 -15.71
C ARG A 211 16.82 -4.05 -15.67
N LYS A 212 16.02 -3.06 -15.26
CA LYS A 212 16.50 -1.66 -15.09
C LYS A 212 17.61 -1.57 -14.05
N GLN A 213 17.46 -2.25 -12.92
CA GLN A 213 18.49 -2.28 -11.87
C GLN A 213 19.77 -2.97 -12.36
N GLN A 214 19.67 -4.09 -13.08
CA GLN A 214 20.83 -4.75 -13.68
C GLN A 214 21.53 -3.87 -14.72
N GLU A 215 20.79 -3.17 -15.56
CA GLU A 215 21.34 -2.26 -16.55
C GLU A 215 22.05 -1.08 -15.88
N GLU A 216 21.45 -0.49 -14.84
CA GLU A 216 22.07 0.59 -14.05
C GLU A 216 23.33 0.12 -13.33
N GLN A 217 23.30 -1.06 -12.68
CA GLN A 217 24.49 -1.65 -12.06
C GLN A 217 25.60 -1.90 -13.07
N LYS A 218 25.26 -2.41 -14.26
CA LYS A 218 26.25 -2.62 -15.32
C LYS A 218 26.83 -1.29 -15.79
N ARG A 219 26.00 -0.25 -15.99
CA ARG A 219 26.48 1.09 -16.37
C ARG A 219 27.42 1.67 -15.31
N LEU A 220 27.09 1.51 -14.02
CA LEU A 220 27.96 1.95 -12.92
C LEU A 220 29.27 1.16 -12.88
N ALA A 221 29.22 -0.16 -13.09
CA ALA A 221 30.42 -1.00 -13.16
C ALA A 221 31.32 -0.62 -14.35
N ASP A 222 30.73 -0.41 -15.53
CA ASP A 222 31.46 0.01 -16.73
C ASP A 222 32.06 1.41 -16.55
N GLU A 223 31.34 2.34 -15.90
CA GLU A 223 31.87 3.68 -15.59
C GLU A 223 33.02 3.62 -14.57
N GLN A 224 32.88 2.80 -13.52
CA GLN A 224 33.94 2.58 -12.54
C GLN A 224 35.18 1.95 -13.17
N ALA A 225 35.01 0.93 -14.02
CA ALA A 225 36.10 0.29 -14.74
C ALA A 225 36.84 1.29 -15.65
N ARG A 226 36.09 2.14 -16.37
CA ARG A 226 36.68 3.19 -17.21
C ARG A 226 37.45 4.22 -16.40
N LYS A 227 36.92 4.67 -15.26
CA LYS A 227 37.62 5.59 -14.34
C LYS A 227 38.91 4.97 -13.79
N GLN A 228 38.86 3.70 -13.38
CA GLN A 228 40.05 2.98 -12.91
C GLN A 228 41.10 2.83 -14.00
N GLN A 229 40.70 2.49 -15.23
CA GLN A 229 41.62 2.42 -16.37
C GLN A 229 42.25 3.79 -16.70
N GLU A 230 41.45 4.86 -16.67
CA GLU A 230 41.96 6.21 -16.89
C GLU A 230 42.95 6.63 -15.80
N GLU A 231 42.67 6.32 -14.54
CA GLU A 231 43.57 6.62 -13.42
C GLU A 231 44.85 5.78 -13.46
N GLN A 232 44.77 4.49 -13.78
CA GLN A 232 45.95 3.65 -14.01
C GLN A 232 46.82 4.19 -15.15
N LYS A 233 46.19 4.64 -16.24
CA LYS A 233 46.93 5.26 -17.35
C LYS A 233 47.61 6.57 -16.92
N ARG A 234 46.92 7.43 -16.17
CA ARG A 234 47.52 8.67 -15.63
C ARG A 234 48.71 8.37 -14.71
N GLN A 235 48.58 7.37 -13.84
CA GLN A 235 49.68 6.94 -12.96
C GLN A 235 50.86 6.38 -13.76
N ALA A 236 50.60 5.57 -14.80
CA ALA A 236 51.65 5.04 -15.68
C ALA A 236 52.36 6.16 -16.46
N ASP A 237 51.61 7.12 -17.01
CA ASP A 237 52.15 8.29 -17.71
C ASP A 237 52.99 9.17 -16.75
N GLU A 238 52.54 9.36 -15.51
CA GLU A 238 53.29 10.11 -14.49
C GLU A 238 54.59 9.40 -14.09
N GLN A 239 54.54 8.07 -13.89
CA GLN A 239 55.73 7.26 -13.59
C GLN A 239 56.74 7.30 -14.74
N ALA A 240 56.28 7.16 -15.99
CA ALA A 240 57.13 7.26 -17.17
C ALA A 240 57.80 8.64 -17.26
N ARG A 241 57.06 9.71 -16.96
CA ARG A 241 57.59 11.09 -16.95
C ARG A 241 58.67 11.29 -15.87
N LYS A 242 58.44 10.76 -14.66
CA LYS A 242 59.43 10.78 -13.56
C LYS A 242 60.71 10.02 -13.93
N GLN A 243 60.59 8.83 -14.53
CA GLN A 243 61.75 8.05 -14.98
C GLN A 243 62.55 8.77 -16.07
N GLN A 244 61.87 9.41 -17.04
CA GLN A 244 62.56 10.21 -18.07
C GLN A 244 63.29 11.42 -17.46
N GLU A 245 62.71 12.07 -16.45
CA GLU A 245 63.34 13.19 -15.75
C GLU A 245 64.59 12.76 -14.97
N GLU A 246 64.52 11.64 -14.24
CA GLU A 246 65.67 11.04 -13.55
C GLU A 246 66.79 10.65 -14.52
N GLN A 247 66.45 10.03 -15.66
CA GLN A 247 67.44 9.70 -16.70
C GLN A 247 68.12 10.94 -17.28
N LYS A 248 67.36 12.01 -17.57
CA LYS A 248 67.93 13.29 -18.04
C LYS A 248 68.86 13.90 -16.99
N LYS A 249 68.48 13.87 -15.71
CA LYS A 249 69.30 14.38 -14.60
C LYS A 249 70.59 13.58 -14.41
N ALA A 250 70.53 12.25 -14.55
CA ALA A 250 71.69 11.38 -14.51
C ALA A 250 72.67 11.65 -15.67
N GLN A 251 72.15 11.86 -16.89
CA GLN A 251 72.97 12.21 -18.06
C GLN A 251 73.66 13.59 -17.91
N GLN A 252 72.99 14.57 -17.30
CA GLN A 252 73.58 15.88 -17.01
C GLN A 252 74.67 15.81 -15.94
N THR A 253 74.58 14.88 -14.98
CA THR A 253 75.60 14.72 -13.92
C THR A 253 76.88 14.07 -14.45
N GLN A 254 76.81 13.26 -15.53
CA GLN A 254 77.98 12.65 -16.17
C GLN A 254 78.72 13.55 -17.17
N THR A 255 78.16 14.71 -17.54
CA THR A 255 78.76 15.67 -18.49
C THR A 255 79.41 16.89 -17.84
N GLN A 256 79.57 16.90 -16.51
CA GLN A 256 80.48 17.85 -15.87
C GLN A 256 81.92 17.31 -16.02
N PRO A 257 82.77 17.89 -16.88
CA PRO A 257 84.19 17.60 -16.79
C PRO A 257 84.63 18.01 -15.38
N ALA A 258 85.39 17.14 -14.71
CA ALA A 258 86.16 17.51 -13.54
C ALA A 258 87.03 18.71 -13.96
N ALA A 259 86.54 19.93 -13.71
CA ALA A 259 87.28 21.15 -13.90
C ALA A 259 88.41 21.09 -12.88
N GLY A 260 89.53 20.51 -13.30
CA GLY A 260 90.80 20.62 -12.63
C GLY A 260 91.07 22.10 -12.47
N ASN A 261 90.93 22.57 -11.24
CA ASN A 261 91.58 23.70 -10.60
C ASN A 261 92.62 24.43 -11.49
N THR A 262 92.19 25.18 -12.50
CA THR A 262 93.04 26.15 -13.19
C THR A 262 93.08 27.40 -12.33
N SER A 263 93.77 27.28 -11.20
CA SER A 263 94.16 28.42 -10.39
C SER A 263 94.84 29.44 -11.30
N ASN A 264 94.30 30.66 -11.35
CA ASN A 264 94.90 31.83 -11.97
C ASN A 264 96.34 32.03 -11.41
N ALA A 265 97.32 31.38 -12.03
CA ALA A 265 98.72 31.49 -11.62
C ALA A 265 99.25 32.84 -12.13
N TYR A 266 99.22 33.89 -11.32
CA TYR A 266 99.74 35.19 -11.73
C TYR A 266 101.26 35.28 -11.49
N TYR A 267 102.05 35.47 -12.54
CA TYR A 267 103.50 35.67 -12.44
C TYR A 267 103.85 37.14 -12.64
N LYS A 268 104.64 37.70 -11.71
CA LYS A 268 105.07 39.11 -11.77
C LYS A 268 106.09 39.39 -12.88
N ASN A 269 106.98 38.44 -13.17
CA ASN A 269 108.04 38.54 -14.18
C ASN A 269 108.53 37.14 -14.60
N CYS A 270 109.36 37.07 -15.64
CA CYS A 270 109.92 35.80 -16.13
C CYS A 270 110.82 35.08 -15.12
N ASP A 271 111.43 35.78 -14.17
CA ASP A 271 112.22 35.14 -13.12
C ASP A 271 111.33 34.31 -12.19
N ALA A 272 110.13 34.79 -11.87
CA ALA A 272 109.15 34.02 -11.09
C ALA A 272 108.67 32.77 -11.85
N VAL A 273 108.49 32.88 -13.18
CA VAL A 273 108.10 31.74 -14.04
C VAL A 273 109.21 30.69 -14.09
N ARG A 274 110.47 31.13 -14.26
CA ARG A 274 111.65 30.25 -14.26
C ARG A 274 111.87 29.62 -12.89
N ALA A 275 111.74 30.37 -11.79
CA ALA A 275 111.85 29.86 -10.43
C ALA A 275 110.77 28.81 -10.10
N ALA A 276 109.57 28.96 -10.67
CA ALA A 276 108.51 27.96 -10.57
C ALA A 276 108.71 26.74 -11.49
N GLY A 277 109.77 26.73 -12.31
CA GLY A 277 110.05 25.68 -13.30
C GLY A 277 108.95 25.56 -14.35
N LYS A 278 108.34 26.68 -14.76
CA LYS A 278 107.23 26.73 -15.72
C LYS A 278 107.59 27.45 -17.03
N ALA A 279 108.85 27.85 -17.19
CA ALA A 279 109.35 28.43 -18.44
C ALA A 279 109.82 27.32 -19.40
N PRO A 280 109.61 27.45 -20.72
CA PRO A 280 108.84 28.48 -21.40
C PRO A 280 107.33 28.33 -21.17
N LEU A 281 106.61 29.46 -21.13
CA LEU A 281 105.19 29.52 -20.83
C LEU A 281 104.39 29.85 -22.09
N TYR A 282 103.48 28.96 -22.50
CA TYR A 282 102.74 29.08 -23.76
C TYR A 282 101.38 29.79 -23.58
N ARG A 283 100.84 30.39 -24.66
CA ARG A 283 99.59 31.18 -24.64
C ARG A 283 98.39 30.49 -23.97
N ASP A 284 98.29 29.17 -24.08
CA ASP A 284 97.19 28.37 -23.51
C ASP A 284 97.48 27.86 -22.09
N GLN A 285 98.64 28.18 -21.51
CA GLN A 285 99.01 27.75 -20.16
C GLN A 285 98.55 28.76 -19.09
N PRO A 286 98.11 28.26 -17.92
CA PRO A 286 97.69 29.12 -16.82
C PRO A 286 98.86 30.00 -16.35
N GLY A 287 98.60 31.30 -16.38
CA GLY A 287 99.57 32.33 -16.00
C GLY A 287 100.34 32.96 -17.13
N TYR A 288 100.11 32.52 -18.38
CA TYR A 288 100.58 33.29 -19.53
C TYR A 288 99.95 34.68 -19.53
N SER A 289 100.79 35.67 -19.79
CA SER A 289 100.37 37.05 -19.99
C SER A 289 101.23 37.62 -21.11
N SER A 290 100.62 38.39 -22.00
CA SER A 290 101.34 39.14 -23.05
C SER A 290 102.40 40.10 -22.49
N LYS A 291 102.35 40.42 -21.19
CA LYS A 291 103.38 41.22 -20.51
C LYS A 291 104.69 40.45 -20.27
N LEU A 292 104.63 39.12 -20.23
CA LEU A 292 105.78 38.22 -20.06
C LEU A 292 106.39 37.79 -21.40
N ASP A 293 105.61 37.94 -22.48
CA ASP A 293 105.98 37.64 -23.87
C ASP A 293 106.41 38.94 -24.57
N ARG A 294 107.72 39.23 -24.55
CA ARG A 294 108.25 40.54 -24.98
C ARG A 294 108.22 40.72 -26.50
N ASP A 295 108.35 39.63 -27.25
CA ASP A 295 108.32 39.56 -28.71
C ASP A 295 106.94 39.19 -29.28
N GLY A 296 106.03 38.67 -28.46
CA GLY A 296 104.63 38.45 -28.80
C GLY A 296 104.38 37.21 -29.66
N ASP A 297 105.32 36.28 -29.71
CA ASP A 297 105.28 35.10 -30.56
C ASP A 297 104.40 33.96 -29.99
N GLY A 298 103.89 34.14 -28.76
CA GLY A 298 103.07 33.16 -28.05
C GLY A 298 103.84 32.30 -27.05
N VAL A 299 105.14 32.55 -26.86
CA VAL A 299 106.03 31.81 -25.95
C VAL A 299 106.72 32.78 -24.98
N ALA A 300 106.17 32.92 -23.78
CA ALA A 300 106.76 33.79 -22.76
C ALA A 300 107.98 33.14 -22.07
N CYS A 301 108.98 33.97 -21.74
CA CYS A 301 110.12 33.61 -20.89
C CYS A 301 110.99 32.45 -21.40
N GLU A 302 111.13 32.31 -22.72
CA GLU A 302 111.98 31.31 -23.38
C GLU A 302 113.51 31.52 -23.20
N LYS A 303 113.93 32.71 -22.75
CA LYS A 303 115.33 33.11 -22.60
C LYS A 303 115.71 33.51 -21.16
#